data_AF-A0A0K6SAT5-F1
#
_entry.id   AF-A0A0K6SAT5-F1
#
_cell.length_a   1.000
_cell.length_b   1.000
_cell.length_c   1.000
_cell.angle_alpha   90.00
_cell.angle_beta   90.00
_cell.angle_gamma   90.00
#
_symmetry.space_group_name_H-M   'P 1'
#
loop_
_entity.id
_entity.type
_entity.pdbx_description
1 polymer ?
#
loop_
_entity_poly.entity_id
_entity_poly.type
_entity_poly.pdbx_seq_one_letter_code
_entity_poly.pdbx_strand_id
1 'polypeptide(L)'
;MKRSKGVRCGVLLVLFFLVAQLCREVESFTIGAKSSIEKCLYTGSEDELVCKERLVIIGDVPSGLLHETGYYQLTDVETPEGTKYIEPWTFYFKKSHVTVMYPLIYLHSSKDEIEEIYHYVTSSEHFVRQWLEAFFNWAKLIPREQASCKATYSLFQHNGGVGVMTCGMEASTTESVIDQGSRELIQGKYYLGSEGFCCDCIQEKVGFKGFDAGAYRAPNMYCKWHIFKESCVAMRTDKYHPNGGKIPNVDIYEPGNPFTEYEMQVTLLWKDKENRNYLTKTIRLSPMNYKGLYKEAGKFKVEIIGDYAGAQQAAQYPNKRLVFPRTSTPRNPDSGLHEHCVRNPEDRVTCFKDVMMLEAHLIDETGLSCNRVGVAWEAFQTQGVENCFAIHRRNCIRNQPKELRDTDRSQAASMDRALNKLVWNEAKDEPGFGGLWPIYRSSDSGQTRFDVQWAQRHMTHVRIEVSASDVRWIVRISPGKIIRAELKGDSFQAQAARGFLEVEIQNVGDAPAFYTVQVSEVPFVWVLKRVTR
;
A
#
# COMPACT_ATOMS: atom_id res chain seq x y z
N MET A 1 6.11 -91.10 10.14
CA MET A 1 4.68 -91.14 10.51
C MET A 1 4.36 -89.94 11.39
N LYS A 2 3.20 -89.28 11.15
CA LYS A 2 2.56 -88.16 11.88
C LYS A 2 3.29 -86.81 11.75
N ARG A 3 2.85 -85.80 10.98
CA ARG A 3 1.52 -85.28 10.55
C ARG A 3 0.73 -84.58 11.67
N SER A 4 0.65 -83.25 11.54
CA SER A 4 -0.47 -82.35 11.91
C SER A 4 -0.69 -82.07 13.41
N LYS A 5 -1.17 -80.91 13.91
CA LYS A 5 -2.01 -79.77 13.43
C LYS A 5 -1.67 -78.54 14.35
N GLY A 6 -1.93 -77.25 14.09
CA GLY A 6 -2.62 -76.44 13.06
C GLY A 6 -2.28 -74.95 13.36
N VAL A 7 -2.12 -74.02 12.40
CA VAL A 7 -3.14 -73.31 11.56
C VAL A 7 -4.18 -72.58 12.45
N ARG A 8 -4.53 -71.29 12.33
CA ARG A 8 -4.15 -70.06 11.59
C ARG A 8 -4.97 -68.94 12.27
N CYS A 9 -4.48 -67.70 12.35
CA CYS A 9 -5.21 -66.48 11.97
C CYS A 9 -4.34 -65.25 12.24
N GLY A 10 -4.13 -64.40 11.23
CA GLY A 10 -3.32 -63.19 11.37
C GLY A 10 -3.12 -62.50 10.03
N VAL A 11 -4.25 -62.22 9.38
CA VAL A 11 -4.54 -61.32 8.27
C VAL A 11 -3.36 -60.51 7.71
N LEU A 12 -3.05 -60.83 6.46
CA LEU A 12 -2.23 -60.11 5.48
C LEU A 12 -2.94 -58.81 5.07
N LEU A 13 -2.58 -57.66 5.64
CA LEU A 13 -3.21 -56.37 5.30
C LEU A 13 -2.23 -55.20 5.53
N VAL A 14 -1.09 -55.17 4.83
CA VAL A 14 -0.14 -54.04 4.90
C VAL A 14 0.36 -53.56 3.52
N LEU A 15 -0.09 -54.13 2.40
CA LEU A 15 0.49 -53.83 1.08
C LEU A 15 -0.45 -53.14 0.08
N PHE A 16 -1.41 -52.35 0.57
CA PHE A 16 -2.32 -51.56 -0.29
C PHE A 16 -2.40 -50.06 0.04
N PHE A 17 -1.65 -49.56 1.04
CA PHE A 17 -1.76 -48.17 1.51
C PHE A 17 -0.66 -47.21 1.04
N LEU A 18 0.24 -47.64 0.14
CA LEU A 18 1.43 -46.85 -0.25
C LEU A 18 1.56 -46.56 -1.75
N VAL A 19 0.44 -46.63 -2.50
CA VAL A 19 0.40 -46.21 -3.93
C VAL A 19 -0.72 -45.18 -4.19
N ALA A 20 -1.48 -44.75 -3.18
CA ALA A 20 -2.65 -43.90 -3.36
C ALA A 20 -2.43 -42.37 -3.15
N GLN A 21 -1.19 -41.87 -3.04
CA GLN A 21 -0.94 -40.45 -2.70
C GLN A 21 0.03 -39.67 -3.60
N LEU A 22 0.20 -40.06 -4.87
CA LEU A 22 0.87 -39.21 -5.86
C LEU A 22 0.08 -39.10 -7.18
N CYS A 23 -1.26 -39.09 -7.12
CA CYS A 23 -1.99 -38.28 -8.08
C CYS A 23 -1.84 -36.83 -7.65
N ARG A 24 -0.69 -36.22 -7.97
CA ARG A 24 -0.54 -34.76 -7.87
C ARG A 24 -1.42 -34.16 -8.97
N GLU A 25 -2.52 -33.54 -8.57
CA GLU A 25 -3.41 -32.83 -9.49
C GLU A 25 -2.61 -31.73 -10.19
N VAL A 26 -2.59 -31.79 -11.53
CA VAL A 26 -2.08 -30.68 -12.36
C VAL A 26 -3.18 -29.63 -12.36
N GLU A 27 -2.99 -28.57 -11.58
CA GLU A 27 -4.01 -27.54 -11.34
C GLU A 27 -4.14 -26.58 -12.54
N SER A 28 -4.77 -27.05 -13.61
CA SER A 28 -5.46 -26.21 -14.60
C SER A 28 -6.92 -25.95 -14.16
N PHE A 29 -7.82 -25.55 -15.06
CA PHE A 29 -9.26 -25.59 -14.75
C PHE A 29 -9.66 -27.01 -14.35
N THR A 30 -10.18 -27.17 -13.14
CA THR A 30 -10.53 -28.48 -12.58
C THR A 30 -12.03 -28.66 -12.65
N ILE A 31 -12.50 -29.73 -13.31
CA ILE A 31 -13.93 -30.01 -13.42
C ILE A 31 -14.37 -30.66 -12.11
N GLY A 32 -15.16 -29.93 -11.31
CA GLY A 32 -15.76 -30.44 -10.08
C GLY A 32 -17.05 -31.23 -10.33
N ALA A 33 -17.83 -30.86 -11.36
CA ALA A 33 -19.00 -31.62 -11.78
C ALA A 33 -19.29 -31.46 -13.28
N LYS A 34 -19.83 -32.52 -13.87
CA LYS A 34 -20.35 -32.56 -15.24
C LYS A 34 -21.73 -33.23 -15.21
N SER A 35 -22.74 -32.57 -15.77
CA SER A 35 -24.09 -33.13 -15.86
C SER A 35 -24.79 -32.67 -17.13
N SER A 36 -25.67 -33.51 -17.67
CA SER A 36 -26.64 -33.10 -18.68
C SER A 36 -27.95 -32.73 -17.99
N ILE A 37 -28.46 -31.53 -18.22
CA ILE A 37 -29.63 -30.98 -17.55
C ILE A 37 -30.61 -30.46 -18.60
N GLU A 38 -31.86 -30.92 -18.53
CA GLU A 38 -32.95 -30.35 -19.31
C GLU A 38 -33.39 -29.02 -18.68
N LYS A 39 -33.29 -27.95 -19.47
CA LYS A 39 -33.65 -26.60 -19.02
C LYS A 39 -34.83 -26.09 -19.85
N CYS A 40 -35.93 -25.84 -19.16
CA CYS A 40 -37.14 -25.29 -19.73
C CYS A 40 -37.22 -23.79 -19.49
N LEU A 41 -37.43 -23.03 -20.55
CA LEU A 41 -37.62 -21.58 -20.52
C LEU A 41 -39.08 -21.26 -20.80
N TYR A 42 -39.71 -20.55 -19.87
CA TYR A 42 -41.05 -19.98 -20.05
C TYR A 42 -40.88 -18.51 -20.47
N THR A 43 -41.34 -18.16 -21.66
CA THR A 43 -41.17 -16.83 -22.25
C THR A 43 -42.25 -15.84 -21.82
N GLY A 44 -43.34 -16.32 -21.21
CA GLY A 44 -44.45 -15.50 -20.69
C GLY A 44 -45.32 -14.82 -21.75
N SER A 45 -44.94 -14.85 -23.03
CA SER A 45 -45.67 -14.22 -24.13
C SER A 45 -46.59 -15.19 -24.89
N GLU A 46 -46.32 -16.49 -24.86
CA GLU A 46 -47.00 -17.48 -25.73
C GLU A 46 -47.52 -18.71 -24.97
N ASP A 47 -47.50 -18.72 -23.62
CA ASP A 47 -47.81 -19.89 -22.78
C ASP A 47 -47.08 -21.19 -23.17
N GLU A 48 -46.01 -21.08 -23.96
CA GLU A 48 -45.23 -22.21 -24.45
C GLU A 48 -43.95 -22.38 -23.60
N LEU A 49 -43.72 -23.62 -23.16
CA LEU A 49 -42.54 -24.01 -22.42
C LEU A 49 -41.52 -24.64 -23.38
N VAL A 50 -40.39 -23.96 -23.61
CA VAL A 50 -39.34 -24.46 -24.50
C VAL A 50 -38.24 -25.14 -23.69
N CYS A 51 -38.24 -26.48 -23.70
CA CYS A 51 -37.24 -27.31 -23.04
C CYS A 51 -36.10 -27.69 -23.99
N LYS A 52 -34.86 -27.53 -23.54
CA LYS A 52 -33.67 -28.00 -24.26
C LYS A 52 -32.68 -28.61 -23.29
N GLU A 53 -32.09 -29.74 -23.69
CA GLU A 53 -30.98 -30.37 -22.97
C GLU A 53 -29.71 -29.52 -23.09
N ARG A 54 -28.98 -29.41 -21.97
CA ARG A 54 -27.78 -28.59 -21.82
C ARG A 54 -26.73 -29.35 -21.04
N LEU A 55 -25.52 -29.37 -21.57
CA LEU A 55 -24.35 -29.77 -20.79
C LEU A 55 -23.99 -28.64 -19.83
N VAL A 56 -23.99 -28.97 -18.53
CA VAL A 56 -23.58 -28.07 -17.45
C VAL A 56 -22.28 -28.59 -16.86
N ILE A 57 -21.26 -27.75 -16.92
CA ILE A 57 -19.93 -28.02 -16.38
C ILE A 57 -19.69 -27.04 -15.24
N ILE A 58 -19.30 -27.56 -14.09
CA ILE A 58 -18.91 -26.78 -12.93
C ILE A 58 -17.46 -27.11 -12.64
N GLY A 59 -16.67 -26.08 -12.38
CA GLY A 59 -15.27 -26.28 -12.05
C GLY A 59 -14.60 -25.02 -11.55
N ASP A 60 -13.29 -25.14 -11.33
CA ASP A 60 -12.53 -24.15 -10.58
C ASP A 60 -11.33 -23.67 -11.38
N VAL A 61 -11.18 -22.35 -11.47
CA VAL A 61 -10.08 -21.69 -12.19
C VAL A 61 -9.09 -21.09 -11.19
N PRO A 62 -7.84 -21.59 -11.12
CA PRO A 62 -6.82 -21.04 -10.24
C PRO A 62 -6.32 -19.67 -10.72
N SER A 63 -5.89 -18.81 -9.79
CA SER A 63 -5.26 -17.52 -10.10
C SER A 63 -3.88 -17.69 -10.75
N GLY A 64 -3.47 -16.75 -11.59
CA GLY A 64 -2.15 -16.80 -12.24
C GLY A 64 -2.07 -17.76 -13.43
N LEU A 65 -3.22 -18.20 -13.97
CA LEU A 65 -3.30 -18.97 -15.20
C LEU A 65 -3.10 -18.06 -16.43
N LEU A 66 -1.86 -17.65 -16.69
CA LEU A 66 -1.55 -16.66 -17.73
C LEU A 66 -1.43 -17.26 -19.14
N HIS A 67 -1.09 -18.55 -19.22
CA HIS A 67 -0.85 -19.27 -20.47
C HIS A 67 -1.85 -20.42 -20.67
N GLU A 68 -1.92 -20.90 -21.90
CA GLU A 68 -2.74 -22.06 -22.28
C GLU A 68 -2.08 -23.36 -21.81
N THR A 69 -2.34 -23.74 -20.56
CA THR A 69 -1.82 -24.96 -19.94
C THR A 69 -2.76 -26.16 -20.11
N GLY A 70 -3.98 -25.94 -20.62
CA GLY A 70 -4.95 -27.00 -20.87
C GLY A 70 -6.10 -26.53 -21.78
N TYR A 71 -6.76 -27.49 -22.42
CA TYR A 71 -7.86 -27.29 -23.35
C TYR A 71 -9.01 -28.25 -23.04
N TYR A 72 -10.23 -27.80 -23.28
CA TYR A 72 -11.45 -28.56 -23.04
C TYR A 72 -12.24 -28.66 -24.33
N GLN A 73 -12.46 -29.89 -24.80
CA GLN A 73 -13.11 -30.20 -26.06
C GLN A 73 -14.57 -30.59 -25.83
N LEU A 74 -15.48 -29.79 -26.34
CA LEU A 74 -16.91 -30.05 -26.42
C LEU A 74 -17.20 -30.88 -27.67
N THR A 75 -17.97 -31.96 -27.52
CA THR A 75 -18.38 -32.82 -28.63
C THR A 75 -19.84 -32.59 -29.01
N ASP A 76 -20.15 -32.78 -30.29
CA ASP A 76 -21.51 -32.72 -30.84
C ASP A 76 -22.24 -31.41 -30.50
N VAL A 77 -21.55 -30.29 -30.70
CA VAL A 77 -22.09 -28.96 -30.37
C VAL A 77 -23.23 -28.61 -31.34
N GLU A 78 -24.37 -28.18 -30.81
CA GLU A 78 -25.55 -27.82 -31.58
C GLU A 78 -25.74 -26.29 -31.63
N THR A 79 -25.89 -25.70 -32.82
CA THR A 79 -26.11 -24.26 -32.98
C THR A 79 -27.55 -23.85 -32.69
N PRO A 80 -27.85 -22.54 -32.55
CA PRO A 80 -29.23 -22.07 -32.37
C PRO A 80 -30.19 -22.52 -33.48
N GLU A 81 -29.68 -22.73 -34.70
CA GLU A 81 -30.40 -23.22 -35.87
C GLU A 81 -30.57 -24.76 -35.88
N GLY A 82 -30.13 -25.46 -34.83
CA GLY A 82 -30.24 -26.92 -34.68
C GLY A 82 -29.17 -27.71 -35.44
N THR A 83 -28.15 -27.03 -35.99
CA THR A 83 -27.11 -27.72 -36.77
C THR A 83 -26.03 -28.26 -35.84
N LYS A 84 -25.75 -29.57 -35.93
CA LYS A 84 -24.65 -30.19 -35.17
C LYS A 84 -23.29 -29.98 -35.83
N TYR A 85 -22.26 -29.81 -35.01
CA TYR A 85 -20.85 -29.78 -35.40
C TYR A 85 -20.19 -31.10 -34.97
N ILE A 86 -19.66 -31.83 -35.95
CA ILE A 86 -18.93 -33.09 -35.72
C ILE A 86 -17.52 -32.81 -35.19
N GLU A 87 -16.90 -31.73 -35.66
CA GLU A 87 -15.58 -31.31 -35.15
C GLU A 87 -15.72 -30.66 -33.75
N PRO A 88 -14.86 -31.03 -32.79
CA PRO A 88 -14.99 -30.59 -31.41
C PRO A 88 -14.65 -29.12 -31.27
N TRP A 89 -15.41 -28.42 -30.43
CA TRP A 89 -15.10 -27.04 -30.06
C TRP A 89 -14.20 -27.05 -28.86
N THR A 90 -13.15 -26.24 -28.88
CA THR A 90 -12.16 -26.20 -27.82
C THR A 90 -12.32 -24.92 -27.04
N PHE A 91 -12.33 -24.98 -25.71
CA PHE A 91 -12.18 -23.78 -24.88
C PHE A 91 -11.03 -23.91 -23.90
N TYR A 92 -10.50 -22.77 -23.47
CA TYR A 92 -9.51 -22.68 -22.40
C TYR A 92 -9.72 -21.41 -21.58
N PHE A 93 -9.12 -21.39 -20.39
CA PHE A 93 -9.16 -20.26 -19.47
C PHE A 93 -7.81 -19.56 -19.42
N LYS A 94 -7.86 -18.24 -19.27
CA LYS A 94 -6.77 -17.44 -18.72
C LYS A 94 -7.31 -16.66 -17.52
N LYS A 95 -6.54 -16.55 -16.45
CA LYS A 95 -6.90 -15.77 -15.26
C LYS A 95 -5.67 -15.04 -14.75
N SER A 96 -5.80 -13.73 -14.63
CA SER A 96 -4.76 -12.87 -14.08
C SER A 96 -4.42 -13.22 -12.62
N HIS A 97 -3.34 -12.64 -12.11
CA HIS A 97 -3.11 -12.62 -10.67
C HIS A 97 -4.21 -11.82 -9.99
N VAL A 98 -4.58 -12.25 -8.79
CA VAL A 98 -5.59 -11.58 -7.98
C VAL A 98 -4.94 -10.42 -7.24
N THR A 99 -5.61 -9.28 -7.25
CA THR A 99 -5.24 -8.10 -6.47
C THR A 99 -6.34 -7.80 -5.46
N VAL A 100 -5.95 -7.44 -4.25
CA VAL A 100 -6.86 -6.84 -3.26
C VAL A 100 -6.79 -5.35 -3.42
N MET A 101 -7.95 -4.74 -3.64
CA MET A 101 -8.10 -3.32 -3.80
C MET A 101 -8.62 -2.68 -2.54
N TYR A 102 -8.02 -1.55 -2.16
CA TYR A 102 -8.50 -0.67 -1.10
C TYR A 102 -8.89 0.68 -1.72
N PRO A 103 -10.17 1.06 -1.72
CA PRO A 103 -10.57 2.39 -2.15
C PRO A 103 -10.00 3.42 -1.17
N LEU A 104 -9.42 4.51 -1.67
CA LEU A 104 -8.81 5.53 -0.82
C LEU A 104 -9.78 6.69 -0.57
N ILE A 105 -10.02 6.98 0.70
CA ILE A 105 -10.82 8.12 1.14
C ILE A 105 -9.85 9.21 1.56
N TYR A 106 -9.87 10.36 0.88
CA TYR A 106 -9.01 11.49 1.23
C TYR A 106 -9.47 12.11 2.55
N LEU A 107 -8.52 12.40 3.44
CA LEU A 107 -8.78 13.04 4.74
C LEU A 107 -8.39 14.52 4.70
N HIS A 108 -7.08 14.79 4.64
CA HIS A 108 -6.50 16.14 4.62
C HIS A 108 -5.06 16.09 4.12
N SER A 109 -4.47 17.28 3.90
CA SER A 109 -3.05 17.42 3.59
C SER A 109 -2.28 17.85 4.83
N SER A 110 -1.03 17.41 4.95
CA SER A 110 -0.11 17.86 5.98
C SER A 110 1.24 18.26 5.40
N LYS A 111 2.13 18.83 6.20
CA LYS A 111 3.50 19.20 5.79
C LYS A 111 4.41 17.99 5.93
N ASP A 112 5.28 17.73 4.94
CA ASP A 112 6.24 16.62 5.02
C ASP A 112 7.32 16.89 6.09
N GLU A 113 7.73 18.16 6.22
CA GLU A 113 8.69 18.64 7.21
C GLU A 113 8.25 20.00 7.77
N ILE A 114 8.54 20.22 9.05
CA ILE A 114 8.27 21.46 9.78
C ILE A 114 9.56 21.90 10.46
N GLU A 115 9.83 23.20 10.44
CA GLU A 115 11.01 23.80 11.08
C GLU A 115 10.61 24.64 12.28
N GLU A 116 11.48 24.64 13.30
CA GLU A 116 11.40 25.55 14.44
C GLU A 116 12.48 26.61 14.28
N ILE A 117 12.07 27.87 14.21
CA ILE A 117 12.97 29.01 14.06
C ILE A 117 13.13 29.77 15.38
N TYR A 118 14.29 30.39 15.54
CA TYR A 118 14.64 31.16 16.73
C TYR A 118 15.13 32.55 16.34
N HIS A 119 14.57 33.54 17.01
CA HIS A 119 14.94 34.94 16.86
C HIS A 119 15.31 35.54 18.22
N TYR A 120 16.40 36.29 18.28
CA TYR A 120 16.95 36.78 19.55
C TYR A 120 16.90 38.31 19.67
N VAL A 121 16.42 38.78 20.82
CA VAL A 121 16.46 40.19 21.23
C VAL A 121 17.68 40.38 22.13
N THR A 122 18.61 41.24 21.67
CA THR A 122 19.87 41.53 22.40
C THR A 122 19.86 42.94 22.96
N SER A 123 20.68 43.16 24.00
CA SER A 123 20.88 44.48 24.60
C SER A 123 22.15 45.19 24.13
N SER A 124 22.95 44.55 23.28
CA SER A 124 24.32 44.96 22.96
C SER A 124 24.42 45.96 21.78
N GLU A 125 25.45 46.80 21.80
CA GLU A 125 25.72 47.79 20.73
C GLU A 125 26.13 47.13 19.40
N HIS A 126 26.00 47.88 18.30
CA HIS A 126 26.14 47.43 16.92
C HIS A 126 27.45 46.68 16.60
N PHE A 127 28.54 46.97 17.33
CA PHE A 127 29.85 46.33 17.19
C PHE A 127 29.89 44.91 17.79
N VAL A 128 29.22 44.69 18.91
CA VAL A 128 29.10 43.37 19.55
C VAL A 128 28.19 42.46 18.71
N ARG A 129 27.23 43.03 17.98
CA ARG A 129 26.31 42.31 17.11
C ARG A 129 27.00 41.55 15.96
N GLN A 130 27.92 42.21 15.23
CA GLN A 130 28.68 41.54 14.17
C GLN A 130 29.57 40.42 14.73
N TRP A 131 30.15 40.63 15.91
CA TRP A 131 30.94 39.61 16.60
C TRP A 131 30.07 38.44 17.07
N LEU A 132 28.87 38.70 17.60
CA LEU A 132 27.91 37.68 18.03
C LEU A 132 27.32 36.89 16.86
N GLU A 133 26.99 37.52 15.73
CA GLU A 133 26.51 36.82 14.52
C GLU A 133 27.62 35.94 13.92
N ALA A 134 28.89 36.39 13.96
CA ALA A 134 30.04 35.61 13.50
C ALA A 134 30.46 34.49 14.49
N PHE A 135 30.23 34.68 15.79
CA PHE A 135 30.56 33.70 16.83
C PHE A 135 29.45 32.66 17.02
N PHE A 136 28.19 33.09 16.92
CA PHE A 136 26.99 32.26 16.98
C PHE A 136 26.32 32.22 15.60
N ASN A 137 26.95 31.53 14.64
CA ASN A 137 26.46 31.36 13.26
C ASN A 137 25.00 30.84 13.13
N TRP A 138 24.39 30.37 14.21
CA TRP A 138 23.01 29.87 14.27
C TRP A 138 21.99 30.90 14.79
N ALA A 139 22.43 32.06 15.30
CA ALA A 139 21.56 33.05 15.95
C ALA A 139 21.21 34.21 15.00
N LYS A 140 19.93 34.34 14.64
CA LYS A 140 19.43 35.49 13.86
C LYS A 140 19.04 36.63 14.80
N LEU A 141 19.84 37.70 14.84
CA LEU A 141 19.62 38.83 15.73
C LEU A 141 18.69 39.87 15.10
N ILE A 142 17.74 40.40 15.88
CA ILE A 142 16.76 41.38 15.43
C ILE A 142 17.28 42.83 15.58
N PRO A 143 16.86 43.79 14.71
CA PRO A 143 17.23 45.20 14.82
C PRO A 143 16.85 45.86 16.17
N ARG A 144 17.67 46.84 16.59
CA ARG A 144 17.57 47.55 17.90
C ARG A 144 16.21 48.24 18.14
N GLU A 145 15.44 48.53 17.10
CA GLU A 145 14.15 49.21 17.20
C GLU A 145 13.07 48.37 17.91
N GLN A 146 13.26 47.05 18.03
CA GLN A 146 12.43 46.20 18.90
C GLN A 146 13.11 46.04 20.28
N ALA A 147 12.60 46.78 21.26
CA ALA A 147 13.08 46.73 22.65
C ALA A 147 12.64 45.46 23.42
N SER A 148 11.61 44.76 22.92
CA SER A 148 11.08 43.53 23.51
C SER A 148 10.48 42.61 22.44
N CYS A 149 10.38 41.32 22.78
CA CYS A 149 9.75 40.28 22.01
C CYS A 149 8.24 40.50 21.94
N LYS A 150 7.69 40.39 20.73
CA LYS A 150 6.27 40.55 20.41
C LYS A 150 5.79 39.30 19.68
N ALA A 151 4.92 38.53 20.36
CA ALA A 151 4.30 37.32 19.83
C ALA A 151 2.79 37.27 20.11
N THR A 152 2.15 38.42 20.33
CA THR A 152 0.70 38.51 20.55
C THR A 152 0.07 39.26 19.40
N TYR A 153 -0.79 38.59 18.63
CA TYR A 153 -1.64 39.21 17.62
C TYR A 153 -2.72 40.08 18.29
N SER A 154 -2.32 41.26 18.78
CA SER A 154 -3.27 42.29 19.17
C SER A 154 -3.72 43.01 17.90
N LEU A 155 -5.03 43.03 17.66
CA LEU A 155 -5.70 43.84 16.65
C LEU A 155 -5.41 45.34 16.87
N PHE A 156 -4.21 45.81 16.51
CA PHE A 156 -3.94 47.24 16.37
C PHE A 156 -4.46 47.68 15.00
N GLN A 157 -5.77 47.90 14.92
CA GLN A 157 -6.41 48.63 13.82
C GLN A 157 -6.34 50.16 14.00
N HIS A 158 -5.41 50.68 14.80
CA HIS A 158 -5.17 52.12 14.86
C HIS A 158 -3.86 52.49 14.15
N ASN A 159 -4.02 53.25 13.06
CA ASN A 159 -3.00 53.99 12.31
C ASN A 159 -2.11 53.18 11.36
N GLY A 160 -2.70 52.34 10.51
CA GLY A 160 -2.13 52.02 9.18
C GLY A 160 -0.76 51.33 9.14
N GLY A 161 -0.25 50.84 10.28
CA GLY A 161 1.00 50.08 10.37
C GLY A 161 0.75 48.71 10.99
N VAL A 162 1.08 47.66 10.25
CA VAL A 162 1.11 46.28 10.80
C VAL A 162 2.22 46.25 11.85
N GLY A 163 1.88 45.98 13.12
CA GLY A 163 2.89 45.73 14.15
C GLY A 163 3.76 44.54 13.74
N VAL A 164 5.07 44.76 13.59
CA VAL A 164 6.01 43.71 13.21
C VAL A 164 6.16 42.73 14.37
N MET A 165 5.66 41.50 14.23
CA MET A 165 5.92 40.41 15.18
C MET A 165 7.40 40.02 15.13
N THR A 166 7.97 39.63 16.27
CA THR A 166 9.40 39.31 16.39
C THR A 166 9.81 38.13 15.51
N CYS A 167 8.99 37.07 15.42
CA CYS A 167 9.21 35.99 14.47
C CYS A 167 8.57 36.22 13.09
N GLY A 168 7.77 37.26 12.92
CA GLY A 168 6.86 37.42 11.79
C GLY A 168 5.70 36.42 11.81
N MET A 169 4.79 36.55 10.85
CA MET A 169 3.67 35.62 10.63
C MET A 169 3.79 34.97 9.26
N GLU A 170 3.34 33.73 9.15
CA GLU A 170 3.31 33.02 7.89
C GLU A 170 2.07 33.47 7.09
N ALA A 171 2.30 33.91 5.84
CA ALA A 171 1.23 34.43 4.99
C ALA A 171 0.51 33.28 4.29
N SER A 172 -0.82 33.33 4.28
CA SER A 172 -1.65 32.44 3.47
C SER A 172 -1.64 32.90 2.01
N THR A 173 -1.64 31.93 1.10
CA THR A 173 -1.89 32.17 -0.33
C THR A 173 -3.37 32.26 -0.66
N THR A 174 -4.26 31.98 0.31
CA THR A 174 -5.72 32.05 0.17
C THR A 174 -6.29 33.17 1.05
N GLU A 175 -7.35 33.82 0.57
CA GLU A 175 -8.11 34.83 1.33
C GLU A 175 -9.33 34.22 2.06
N SER A 176 -9.39 32.89 2.16
CA SER A 176 -10.45 32.18 2.90
C SER A 176 -10.19 32.22 4.40
N VAL A 177 -11.25 32.24 5.22
CA VAL A 177 -11.14 32.21 6.71
C VAL A 177 -10.53 30.89 7.21
N ILE A 178 -10.66 29.83 6.42
CA ILE A 178 -10.09 28.50 6.68
C ILE A 178 -9.38 28.06 5.41
N ASP A 179 -8.15 27.56 5.53
CA ASP A 179 -7.46 26.87 4.44
C ASP A 179 -8.11 25.49 4.26
N GLN A 180 -8.79 25.25 3.14
CA GLN A 180 -9.49 23.98 2.90
C GLN A 180 -8.53 22.78 2.79
N GLY A 181 -7.24 23.02 2.51
CA GLY A 181 -6.22 21.97 2.39
C GLY A 181 -5.62 21.54 3.73
N SER A 182 -5.41 22.50 4.65
CA SER A 182 -4.77 22.28 5.96
C SER A 182 -5.68 22.46 7.18
N ARG A 183 -6.92 22.95 6.98
CA ARG A 183 -7.90 23.30 8.02
C ARG A 183 -7.43 24.37 9.01
N GLU A 184 -6.43 25.16 8.63
CA GLU A 184 -5.84 26.20 9.48
C GLU A 184 -6.66 27.50 9.40
N LEU A 185 -6.76 28.20 10.53
CA LEU A 185 -7.47 29.47 10.64
C LEU A 185 -6.61 30.61 10.06
N ILE A 186 -7.22 31.40 9.19
CA ILE A 186 -6.59 32.55 8.54
C ILE A 186 -7.30 33.82 9.01
N GLN A 187 -6.51 34.82 9.44
CA GLN A 187 -7.00 36.16 9.71
C GLN A 187 -6.38 37.16 8.72
N GLY A 188 -7.19 37.65 7.79
CA GLY A 188 -6.71 38.50 6.70
C GLY A 188 -5.87 37.70 5.71
N LYS A 189 -4.55 37.92 5.72
CA LYS A 189 -3.57 37.22 4.85
C LYS A 189 -2.59 36.33 5.64
N TYR A 190 -2.82 36.10 6.93
CA TYR A 190 -1.87 35.40 7.79
C TYR A 190 -2.53 34.25 8.56
N TYR A 191 -1.77 33.18 8.77
CA TYR A 191 -2.20 32.06 9.59
C TYR A 191 -2.14 32.42 11.09
N LEU A 192 -3.21 32.12 11.83
CA LEU A 192 -3.28 32.35 13.26
C LEU A 192 -2.34 31.41 14.04
N GLY A 193 -1.69 31.93 15.08
CA GLY A 193 -0.70 31.19 15.88
C GLY A 193 0.70 31.11 15.22
N SER A 194 0.83 31.50 13.95
CA SER A 194 2.10 31.47 13.22
C SER A 194 3.11 32.51 13.70
N GLU A 195 2.69 33.46 14.53
CA GLU A 195 3.54 34.43 15.23
C GLU A 195 4.44 33.79 16.30
N GLY A 196 4.14 32.56 16.73
CA GLY A 196 4.92 31.83 17.73
C GLY A 196 4.69 32.35 19.16
N PHE A 197 5.70 32.18 20.01
CA PHE A 197 5.67 32.63 21.40
C PHE A 197 7.03 33.20 21.85
N CYS A 198 7.00 34.06 22.88
CA CYS A 198 8.18 34.71 23.45
C CYS A 198 8.64 34.03 24.73
N CYS A 199 9.96 33.96 24.91
CA CYS A 199 10.63 33.44 26.10
C CYS A 199 11.60 34.49 26.65
N ASP A 200 11.61 34.67 27.97
CA ASP A 200 12.48 35.63 28.66
C ASP A 200 13.51 34.91 29.55
N CYS A 201 14.74 35.42 29.61
CA CYS A 201 15.81 34.98 30.50
C CYS A 201 15.62 35.52 31.94
N ILE A 202 14.60 35.04 32.66
CA ILE A 202 14.41 35.39 34.09
C ILE A 202 15.20 34.42 34.99
N GLN A 203 16.12 34.96 35.81
CA GLN A 203 17.04 34.20 36.67
C GLN A 203 16.35 33.23 37.67
N GLU A 204 15.13 33.50 38.12
CA GLU A 204 14.38 32.61 39.03
C GLU A 204 13.93 31.29 38.36
N LYS A 205 13.73 31.28 37.03
CA LYS A 205 13.33 30.07 36.29
C LYS A 205 14.51 29.20 35.85
N VAL A 206 15.73 29.73 35.91
CA VAL A 206 16.98 29.02 35.57
C VAL A 206 17.57 28.44 36.85
N GLY A 207 16.87 27.49 37.47
CA GLY A 207 17.17 26.92 38.78
C GLY A 207 18.48 26.12 38.94
N PHE A 208 19.54 26.45 38.21
CA PHE A 208 20.85 25.79 38.33
C PHE A 208 21.99 26.81 38.35
N LYS A 209 22.50 27.09 39.56
CA LYS A 209 23.86 27.63 39.75
C LYS A 209 24.86 26.59 39.22
N GLY A 210 25.20 26.65 37.93
CA GLY A 210 26.36 25.91 37.41
C GLY A 210 26.31 25.48 35.94
N PHE A 211 25.15 25.33 35.31
CA PHE A 211 25.09 24.79 33.95
C PHE A 211 23.96 25.44 33.13
N ASP A 212 24.34 26.22 32.11
CA ASP A 212 23.40 26.70 31.08
C ASP A 212 23.00 25.49 30.22
N ALA A 213 21.88 24.85 30.54
CA ALA A 213 21.26 23.85 29.67
C ALA A 213 20.65 24.47 28.38
N GLY A 214 20.94 25.75 28.12
CA GLY A 214 20.38 26.57 27.04
C GLY A 214 20.48 25.89 25.68
N ALA A 215 21.60 25.23 25.39
CA ALA A 215 21.81 24.55 24.11
C ALA A 215 20.83 23.41 23.81
N TYR A 216 19.98 22.91 24.73
CA TYR A 216 19.02 21.83 24.42
C TYR A 216 17.56 22.21 24.65
N ARG A 217 17.30 23.46 25.03
CA ARG A 217 15.95 23.97 25.35
C ARG A 217 15.41 24.84 24.22
N ALA A 218 14.09 24.95 24.13
CA ALA A 218 13.39 25.74 23.12
C ALA A 218 13.94 27.16 22.95
N PRO A 219 14.23 27.96 24.00
CA PRO A 219 14.81 29.29 23.77
C PRO A 219 16.19 29.23 23.08
N ASN A 220 16.97 28.15 23.26
CA ASN A 220 18.35 28.05 22.79
C ASN A 220 19.19 29.30 23.14
N MET A 221 18.94 29.87 24.33
CA MET A 221 19.55 31.09 24.83
C MET A 221 20.64 30.79 25.87
N TYR A 222 21.73 31.54 25.81
CA TYR A 222 22.75 31.59 26.87
C TYR A 222 22.40 32.72 27.86
N CYS A 223 21.60 32.40 28.87
CA CYS A 223 21.11 33.39 29.84
C CYS A 223 22.18 33.82 30.86
N LYS A 224 23.26 33.04 31.06
CA LYS A 224 24.28 33.31 32.10
C LYS A 224 25.04 34.63 31.93
N TRP A 225 25.14 35.16 30.71
CA TRP A 225 25.95 36.35 30.39
C TRP A 225 25.10 37.58 30.03
N HIS A 226 23.77 37.50 30.19
CA HIS A 226 22.81 38.56 29.81
C HIS A 226 22.93 39.06 28.36
N ILE A 227 23.55 38.26 27.47
CA ILE A 227 23.74 38.59 26.05
C ILE A 227 22.37 38.65 25.35
N PHE A 228 21.51 37.68 25.66
CA PHE A 228 20.15 37.59 25.15
C PHE A 228 19.17 37.90 26.26
N LYS A 229 18.23 38.83 26.00
CA LYS A 229 17.16 39.17 26.94
C LYS A 229 15.96 38.28 26.72
N GLU A 230 15.48 38.23 25.49
CA GLU A 230 14.31 37.45 25.10
C GLU A 230 14.58 36.72 23.77
N SER A 231 13.85 35.62 23.55
CA SER A 231 13.80 34.93 22.27
C SER A 231 12.37 34.75 21.80
N CYS A 232 12.15 34.86 20.50
CA CYS A 232 10.93 34.41 19.86
C CYS A 232 11.17 33.02 19.24
N VAL A 233 10.22 32.11 19.48
CA VAL A 233 10.20 30.75 18.93
C VAL A 233 8.97 30.60 18.07
N ALA A 234 9.13 30.20 16.81
CA ALA A 234 8.00 30.00 15.90
C ALA A 234 8.16 28.75 15.04
N MET A 235 7.02 28.19 14.65
CA MET A 235 6.93 27.08 13.71
C MET A 235 6.81 27.62 12.28
N ARG A 236 7.56 27.03 11.35
CA ARG A 236 7.59 27.39 9.93
C ARG A 236 7.37 26.18 9.04
N THR A 237 6.56 26.36 8.01
CA THR A 237 6.27 25.31 7.03
C THR A 237 6.84 25.62 5.65
N ASP A 238 7.36 26.83 5.45
CA ASP A 238 7.92 27.37 4.21
C ASP A 238 9.42 27.06 4.05
N LYS A 239 9.81 25.81 4.30
CA LYS A 239 11.17 25.39 4.03
C LYS A 239 11.34 25.18 2.53
N TYR A 240 12.47 25.68 2.01
CA TYR A 240 12.89 25.43 0.63
C TYR A 240 13.92 24.30 0.60
N HIS A 241 13.84 23.44 -0.41
CA HIS A 241 14.90 22.49 -0.68
C HIS A 241 16.25 23.24 -0.87
N PRO A 242 17.39 22.66 -0.45
CA PRO A 242 18.70 23.25 -0.68
C PRO A 242 19.00 23.55 -2.16
N ASN A 243 18.35 22.82 -3.06
CA ASN A 243 18.47 22.95 -4.52
C ASN A 243 17.37 23.84 -5.14
N GLY A 244 16.57 24.55 -4.32
CA GLY A 244 15.41 25.35 -4.74
C GLY A 244 14.10 24.54 -4.78
N GLY A 245 12.98 25.23 -4.53
CA GLY A 245 11.62 24.65 -4.51
C GLY A 245 11.05 24.47 -3.10
N LYS A 246 9.73 24.65 -2.91
CA LYS A 246 9.06 24.44 -1.61
C LYS A 246 9.07 22.95 -1.25
N ILE A 247 9.27 22.62 0.03
CA ILE A 247 9.08 21.25 0.51
C ILE A 247 7.65 20.81 0.21
N PRO A 248 7.48 19.60 -0.35
CA PRO A 248 6.16 19.11 -0.70
C PRO A 248 5.28 18.86 0.53
N ASN A 249 3.98 19.08 0.36
CA ASN A 249 2.98 18.58 1.31
C ASN A 249 2.84 17.06 1.15
N VAL A 250 2.19 16.41 2.11
CA VAL A 250 1.73 15.03 2.01
C VAL A 250 0.20 14.99 2.00
N ASP A 251 -0.36 14.07 1.24
CA ASP A 251 -1.79 13.73 1.23
C ASP A 251 -2.03 12.49 2.09
N ILE A 252 -3.05 12.56 2.94
CA ILE A 252 -3.38 11.50 3.89
C ILE A 252 -4.71 10.88 3.49
N TYR A 253 -4.72 9.56 3.38
CA TYR A 253 -5.87 8.76 2.98
C TYR A 253 -6.19 7.68 4.01
N GLU A 254 -7.48 7.39 4.15
CA GLU A 254 -8.00 6.22 4.85
C GLU A 254 -8.28 5.10 3.85
N PRO A 255 -7.69 3.89 4.02
CA PRO A 255 -8.04 2.72 3.24
C PRO A 255 -9.43 2.22 3.61
N GLY A 256 -10.33 2.14 2.62
CA GLY A 256 -11.66 1.57 2.80
C GLY A 256 -11.67 0.04 2.79
N ASN A 257 -12.87 -0.54 2.70
CA ASN A 257 -13.05 -1.99 2.73
C ASN A 257 -12.40 -2.67 1.51
N PRO A 258 -11.64 -3.77 1.74
CA PRO A 258 -11.00 -4.48 0.64
C PRO A 258 -12.00 -5.23 -0.23
N PHE A 259 -11.71 -5.31 -1.52
CA PHE A 259 -12.36 -6.26 -2.43
C PHE A 259 -11.35 -6.86 -3.41
N THR A 260 -11.61 -8.08 -3.87
CA THR A 260 -10.75 -8.76 -4.83
C THR A 260 -11.06 -8.33 -6.25
N GLU A 261 -10.03 -8.14 -7.05
CA GLU A 261 -10.12 -7.85 -8.47
C GLU A 261 -9.22 -8.81 -9.24
N TYR A 262 -9.77 -9.35 -10.33
CA TYR A 262 -9.05 -10.13 -11.31
C TYR A 262 -9.82 -10.08 -12.63
N GLU A 263 -9.08 -10.20 -13.71
CA GLU A 263 -9.62 -10.49 -15.04
C GLU A 263 -9.48 -11.97 -15.34
N MET A 264 -10.56 -12.57 -15.82
CA MET A 264 -10.60 -13.92 -16.36
C MET A 264 -11.10 -13.87 -17.81
N GLN A 265 -10.48 -14.68 -18.66
CA GLN A 265 -10.83 -14.79 -20.06
C GLN A 265 -11.14 -16.25 -20.37
N VAL A 266 -12.26 -16.48 -21.05
CA VAL A 266 -12.62 -17.78 -21.61
C VAL A 266 -12.60 -17.65 -23.11
N THR A 267 -11.69 -18.36 -23.76
CA THR A 267 -11.59 -18.35 -25.21
C THR A 267 -12.14 -19.66 -25.76
N LEU A 268 -13.09 -19.55 -26.69
CA LEU A 268 -13.67 -20.63 -27.46
C LEU A 268 -13.05 -20.62 -28.87
N LEU A 269 -12.66 -21.79 -29.37
CA LEU A 269 -12.08 -22.02 -30.69
C LEU A 269 -12.84 -23.14 -31.37
N TRP A 270 -13.21 -22.92 -32.62
CA TRP A 270 -13.87 -23.93 -33.44
C TRP A 270 -13.49 -23.73 -34.90
N LYS A 271 -13.71 -24.75 -35.72
CA LYS A 271 -13.45 -24.65 -37.14
C LYS A 271 -14.72 -24.22 -37.88
N ASP A 272 -14.55 -23.28 -38.80
CA ASP A 272 -15.59 -22.86 -39.72
C ASP A 272 -15.94 -24.02 -40.68
N LYS A 273 -17.24 -24.19 -40.95
CA LYS A 273 -17.76 -25.22 -41.87
C LYS A 273 -17.36 -24.95 -43.32
N GLU A 274 -17.25 -23.68 -43.70
CA GLU A 274 -17.05 -23.28 -45.10
C GLU A 274 -15.56 -23.13 -45.45
N ASN A 275 -14.79 -22.43 -44.60
CA ASN A 275 -13.43 -22.02 -44.97
C ASN A 275 -12.31 -22.88 -44.36
N ARG A 276 -12.63 -23.92 -43.57
CA ARG A 276 -11.67 -24.73 -42.78
C ARG A 276 -10.76 -23.92 -41.84
N ASN A 277 -11.01 -22.63 -41.66
CA ASN A 277 -10.27 -21.75 -40.77
C ASN A 277 -10.77 -21.89 -39.33
N TYR A 278 -9.90 -21.61 -38.37
CA TYR A 278 -10.29 -21.55 -36.96
C TYR A 278 -10.87 -20.18 -36.63
N LEU A 279 -12.09 -20.18 -36.10
CA LEU A 279 -12.75 -19.02 -35.52
C LEU A 279 -12.50 -19.03 -34.01
N THR A 280 -12.38 -17.83 -33.44
CA THR A 280 -12.12 -17.67 -32.00
C THR A 280 -13.04 -16.61 -31.40
N LYS A 281 -13.56 -16.89 -30.20
CA LYS A 281 -14.33 -15.92 -29.41
C LYS A 281 -13.81 -15.88 -27.99
N THR A 282 -13.48 -14.69 -27.51
CA THR A 282 -13.06 -14.49 -26.12
C THR A 282 -14.16 -13.77 -25.33
N ILE A 283 -14.53 -14.36 -24.20
CA ILE A 283 -15.43 -13.79 -23.20
C ILE A 283 -14.56 -13.32 -22.03
N ARG A 284 -14.65 -12.04 -21.68
CA ARG A 284 -13.97 -11.47 -20.52
C ARG A 284 -14.92 -11.40 -19.34
N LEU A 285 -14.46 -11.87 -18.19
CA LEU A 285 -15.17 -11.87 -16.93
C LEU A 285 -14.34 -11.22 -15.84
N SER A 286 -15.02 -10.66 -14.85
CA SER A 286 -14.46 -10.15 -13.61
C SER A 286 -15.50 -10.24 -12.50
N PRO A 287 -15.16 -10.00 -11.23
CA PRO A 287 -16.16 -9.89 -10.17
C PRO A 287 -17.29 -8.89 -10.48
N MET A 288 -16.98 -7.81 -11.21
CA MET A 288 -17.95 -6.80 -11.65
C MET A 288 -18.73 -7.20 -12.91
N ASN A 289 -18.14 -8.03 -13.77
CA ASN A 289 -18.77 -8.58 -14.96
C ASN A 289 -18.71 -10.11 -14.92
N TYR A 290 -19.56 -10.70 -14.09
CA TYR A 290 -19.46 -12.10 -13.67
C TYR A 290 -20.12 -13.09 -14.64
N LYS A 291 -20.77 -12.61 -15.72
CA LYS A 291 -21.50 -13.45 -16.69
C LYS A 291 -21.14 -13.06 -18.12
N GLY A 292 -20.99 -14.07 -18.97
CA GLY A 292 -20.82 -13.91 -20.40
C GLY A 292 -21.61 -14.93 -21.19
N LEU A 293 -22.05 -14.53 -22.39
CA LEU A 293 -22.84 -15.37 -23.29
C LEU A 293 -22.35 -15.18 -24.72
N TYR A 294 -22.10 -16.29 -25.41
CA TYR A 294 -21.92 -16.31 -26.86
C TYR A 294 -23.10 -17.03 -27.53
N LYS A 295 -23.92 -16.28 -28.26
CA LYS A 295 -25.24 -16.73 -28.75
C LYS A 295 -25.14 -17.73 -29.92
N GLU A 296 -24.32 -17.43 -30.91
CA GLU A 296 -24.12 -18.26 -32.13
C GLU A 296 -23.57 -19.65 -31.81
N ALA A 297 -22.85 -19.74 -30.69
CA ALA A 297 -22.21 -20.95 -30.19
C ALA A 297 -23.13 -21.95 -29.48
N GLY A 298 -24.33 -22.21 -30.00
CA GLY A 298 -25.29 -23.04 -29.28
C GLY A 298 -25.63 -22.49 -27.89
N LYS A 299 -25.54 -21.16 -27.72
CA LYS A 299 -25.55 -20.43 -26.43
C LYS A 299 -24.50 -20.98 -25.44
N PHE A 300 -23.22 -20.76 -25.72
CA PHE A 300 -22.14 -20.98 -24.74
C PHE A 300 -22.21 -19.88 -23.68
N LYS A 301 -22.68 -20.23 -22.49
CA LYS A 301 -22.82 -19.34 -21.34
C LYS A 301 -21.75 -19.69 -20.31
N VAL A 302 -21.12 -18.67 -19.76
CA VAL A 302 -20.10 -18.79 -18.71
C VAL A 302 -20.44 -17.81 -17.59
N GLU A 303 -20.37 -18.28 -16.35
CA GLU A 303 -20.76 -17.52 -15.15
C GLU A 303 -19.79 -17.80 -14.00
N ILE A 304 -19.30 -16.75 -13.34
CA ILE A 304 -18.64 -16.85 -12.04
C ILE A 304 -19.74 -17.02 -10.99
N ILE A 305 -19.67 -18.11 -10.23
CA ILE A 305 -20.56 -18.36 -9.10
C ILE A 305 -20.03 -17.63 -7.85
N GLY A 306 -18.71 -17.66 -7.67
CA GLY A 306 -18.03 -17.05 -6.54
C GLY A 306 -16.60 -17.54 -6.40
N ASP A 307 -15.94 -17.12 -5.33
CA ASP A 307 -14.56 -17.49 -5.03
C ASP A 307 -14.50 -18.34 -3.76
N TYR A 308 -13.59 -19.31 -3.74
CA TYR A 308 -13.34 -20.10 -2.53
C TYR A 308 -12.64 -19.23 -1.48
N ALA A 309 -13.03 -19.40 -0.23
CA ALA A 309 -12.35 -18.75 0.88
C ALA A 309 -10.89 -19.19 0.95
N GLY A 310 -9.98 -18.22 0.98
CA GLY A 310 -8.55 -18.47 1.20
C GLY A 310 -8.26 -18.90 2.64
N ALA A 311 -7.06 -19.42 2.86
CA ALA A 311 -6.58 -19.79 4.20
C ALA A 311 -6.31 -18.55 5.08
N GLN A 312 -6.07 -17.38 4.47
CA GLN A 312 -5.99 -16.08 5.13
C GLN A 312 -7.02 -15.13 4.53
N GLN A 313 -7.53 -14.26 5.38
CA GLN A 313 -8.40 -13.17 4.97
C GLN A 313 -7.56 -12.01 4.43
N ALA A 314 -8.20 -11.17 3.60
CA ALA A 314 -7.60 -9.90 3.20
C ALA A 314 -7.29 -9.06 4.44
N ALA A 315 -6.08 -8.49 4.48
CA ALA A 315 -5.70 -7.61 5.56
C ALA A 315 -6.66 -6.42 5.62
N GLN A 316 -7.13 -6.07 6.81
CA GLN A 316 -7.91 -4.86 7.02
C GLN A 316 -7.03 -3.81 7.69
N TYR A 317 -7.26 -2.55 7.31
CA TYR A 317 -6.43 -1.43 7.73
C TYR A 317 -7.24 -0.31 8.43
N PRO A 318 -8.17 -0.62 9.35
CA PRO A 318 -9.08 0.38 9.92
C PRO A 318 -8.33 1.45 10.74
N ASN A 319 -7.25 1.07 11.42
CA ASN A 319 -6.44 1.98 12.24
C ASN A 319 -5.18 2.46 11.50
N LYS A 320 -5.17 2.38 10.17
CA LYS A 320 -4.02 2.81 9.36
C LYS A 320 -4.40 3.98 8.47
N ARG A 321 -3.38 4.73 8.10
CA ARG A 321 -3.47 5.90 7.23
C ARG A 321 -2.36 5.81 6.21
N LEU A 322 -2.71 5.95 4.93
CA LEU A 322 -1.73 6.03 3.87
C LEU A 322 -1.32 7.49 3.67
N VAL A 323 -0.02 7.74 3.66
CA VAL A 323 0.58 9.05 3.51
C VAL A 323 1.38 9.05 2.21
N PHE A 324 0.90 9.84 1.26
CA PHE A 324 1.51 10.01 -0.06
C PHE A 324 2.18 11.38 -0.09
N PRO A 325 3.47 11.49 -0.40
CA PRO A 325 4.06 12.81 -0.66
C PRO A 325 3.42 13.41 -1.90
N ARG A 326 3.29 14.73 -1.98
CA ARG A 326 2.99 15.41 -3.24
C ARG A 326 4.30 15.61 -3.98
N THR A 327 4.50 15.04 -5.16
CA THR A 327 5.70 15.38 -5.93
C THR A 327 5.54 16.76 -6.56
N SER A 328 6.18 17.78 -6.01
CA SER A 328 6.45 19.01 -6.76
C SER A 328 7.56 18.71 -7.77
N THR A 329 7.23 18.10 -8.93
CA THR A 329 8.22 18.14 -10.00
C THR A 329 8.46 19.62 -10.36
N PRO A 330 9.72 20.09 -10.51
CA PRO A 330 10.02 21.50 -10.79
C PRO A 330 9.34 22.05 -12.05
N ARG A 331 8.79 21.19 -12.90
CA ARG A 331 8.12 21.53 -14.15
C ARG A 331 6.63 21.78 -14.00
N ASN A 332 5.98 21.31 -12.94
CA ASN A 332 4.54 21.49 -12.77
C ASN A 332 4.10 21.36 -11.29
N PRO A 333 4.05 22.45 -10.52
CA PRO A 333 3.67 22.44 -9.10
C PRO A 333 2.22 21.99 -8.84
N ASP A 334 1.37 21.93 -9.87
CA ASP A 334 -0.01 21.43 -9.80
C ASP A 334 -0.15 19.94 -10.15
N SER A 335 0.93 19.29 -10.61
CA SER A 335 0.93 17.84 -10.83
C SER A 335 1.14 17.13 -9.50
N GLY A 336 0.05 16.86 -8.79
CA GLY A 336 0.08 15.97 -7.63
C GLY A 336 0.74 14.62 -7.99
N LEU A 337 1.11 13.83 -6.98
CA LEU A 337 1.72 12.50 -7.13
C LEU A 337 1.03 11.61 -8.18
N HIS A 338 -0.25 11.90 -8.43
CA HIS A 338 -1.11 11.33 -9.46
C HIS A 338 -0.53 11.34 -10.89
N GLU A 339 0.30 12.29 -11.32
CA GLU A 339 0.76 12.29 -12.72
C GLU A 339 2.04 11.47 -12.96
N HIS A 340 2.98 11.48 -12.01
CA HIS A 340 4.24 10.74 -12.14
C HIS A 340 4.02 9.22 -12.01
N CYS A 341 3.11 8.79 -11.13
CA CYS A 341 2.82 7.37 -10.90
C CYS A 341 1.95 6.69 -11.94
N VAL A 342 1.41 7.47 -12.87
CA VAL A 342 0.49 6.99 -13.92
C VAL A 342 1.20 6.77 -15.25
N ARG A 343 2.27 7.52 -15.52
CA ARG A 343 2.89 7.56 -16.86
C ARG A 343 3.85 6.40 -17.16
N ASN A 344 4.38 5.68 -16.16
CA ASN A 344 5.42 4.68 -16.42
C ASN A 344 5.30 3.42 -15.53
N PRO A 345 4.71 2.31 -16.02
CA PRO A 345 4.49 1.10 -15.23
C PRO A 345 5.78 0.32 -14.89
N GLU A 346 6.92 0.66 -15.48
CA GLU A 346 8.24 0.14 -15.09
C GLU A 346 8.84 0.89 -13.88
N ASP A 347 8.36 2.10 -13.58
CA ASP A 347 8.74 2.93 -12.42
C ASP A 347 7.91 2.62 -11.16
N ARG A 348 7.23 1.47 -11.09
CA ARG A 348 6.42 1.06 -9.92
C ARG A 348 7.17 1.19 -8.59
N VAL A 349 8.48 0.95 -8.63
CA VAL A 349 9.38 1.05 -7.48
C VAL A 349 9.49 2.50 -7.00
N THR A 350 9.63 3.49 -7.89
CA THR A 350 9.86 4.89 -7.47
C THR A 350 8.63 5.52 -6.82
N CYS A 351 7.42 5.10 -7.20
CA CYS A 351 6.18 5.66 -6.66
C CYS A 351 5.86 5.31 -5.21
N PHE A 352 6.29 4.14 -4.74
CA PHE A 352 6.00 3.71 -3.37
C PHE A 352 7.17 3.93 -2.41
N LYS A 353 8.34 4.35 -2.90
CA LYS A 353 9.57 4.60 -2.09
C LYS A 353 9.37 5.58 -0.93
N ASP A 354 8.49 6.56 -1.11
CA ASP A 354 8.24 7.61 -0.12
C ASP A 354 6.84 7.49 0.53
N VAL A 355 6.04 6.51 0.11
CA VAL A 355 4.69 6.26 0.62
C VAL A 355 4.78 5.53 1.95
N MET A 356 4.00 6.00 2.91
CA MET A 356 3.95 5.43 4.24
C MET A 356 2.55 4.92 4.59
N MET A 357 2.48 3.87 5.39
CA MET A 357 1.29 3.41 6.08
C MET A 357 1.50 3.61 7.58
N LEU A 358 0.93 4.69 8.12
CA LEU A 358 1.06 5.08 9.52
C LEU A 358 -0.10 4.53 10.35
N GLU A 359 0.14 4.31 11.64
CA GLU A 359 -0.94 4.12 12.61
C GLU A 359 -1.75 5.41 12.76
N ALA A 360 -3.07 5.29 12.87
CA ALA A 360 -3.98 6.43 12.96
C ALA A 360 -3.65 7.36 14.14
N HIS A 361 -3.14 6.83 15.26
CA HIS A 361 -2.76 7.63 16.43
C HIS A 361 -1.55 8.55 16.19
N LEU A 362 -0.75 8.31 15.14
CA LEU A 362 0.36 9.19 14.76
C LEU A 362 -0.11 10.40 13.96
N ILE A 363 -1.37 10.42 13.54
CA ILE A 363 -1.98 11.49 12.77
C ILE A 363 -2.97 12.24 13.67
N ASP A 364 -3.00 13.55 13.53
CA ASP A 364 -4.01 14.41 14.14
C ASP A 364 -4.71 15.24 13.06
N GLU A 365 -6.00 15.01 12.88
CA GLU A 365 -6.83 15.73 11.91
C GLU A 365 -7.31 17.10 12.43
N THR A 366 -7.12 17.38 13.72
CA THR A 366 -7.49 18.65 14.37
C THR A 366 -6.34 19.65 14.38
N GLY A 367 -5.09 19.17 14.30
CA GLY A 367 -3.88 19.96 14.42
C GLY A 367 -3.59 20.50 15.83
N LEU A 368 -4.34 20.08 16.86
CA LEU A 368 -4.21 20.54 18.23
C LEU A 368 -3.23 19.69 19.07
N SER A 369 -2.79 18.55 18.54
CA SER A 369 -1.93 17.60 19.23
C SER A 369 -0.48 17.73 18.81
N CYS A 370 0.38 17.98 19.80
CA CYS A 370 1.82 17.96 19.62
C CYS A 370 2.37 16.59 19.23
N ASN A 371 3.48 16.59 18.47
CA ASN A 371 4.27 15.43 18.05
C ASN A 371 3.48 14.40 17.23
N ARG A 372 2.57 14.89 16.39
CA ARG A 372 1.79 14.10 15.43
C ARG A 372 1.88 14.71 14.03
N VAL A 373 1.65 13.89 13.02
CA VAL A 373 1.48 14.35 11.65
C VAL A 373 0.19 15.16 11.59
N GLY A 374 0.26 16.39 11.08
CA GLY A 374 -0.88 17.33 11.07
C GLY A 374 -0.85 18.38 12.16
N VAL A 375 0.18 18.45 13.00
CA VAL A 375 0.32 19.49 14.03
C VAL A 375 0.25 20.90 13.42
N ALA A 376 -0.62 21.76 13.99
CA ALA A 376 -0.83 23.13 13.54
C ALA A 376 -0.17 24.14 14.50
N TRP A 377 -0.13 25.41 14.08
CA TRP A 377 0.50 26.48 14.85
C TRP A 377 -0.11 26.69 16.24
N GLU A 378 -1.41 26.45 16.42
CA GLU A 378 -2.10 26.59 17.70
C GLU A 378 -1.54 25.62 18.76
N ALA A 379 -1.35 24.35 18.41
CA ALA A 379 -0.70 23.37 19.28
C ALA A 379 0.73 23.77 19.61
N PHE A 380 1.46 24.30 18.62
CA PHE A 380 2.82 24.74 18.81
C PHE A 380 2.94 25.95 19.73
N GLN A 381 2.03 26.92 19.63
CA GLN A 381 2.05 28.14 20.44
C GLN A 381 1.70 27.85 21.91
N THR A 382 0.73 26.98 22.14
CA THR A 382 0.25 26.64 23.49
C THR A 382 1.26 25.86 24.32
N GLN A 383 2.23 25.17 23.71
CA GLN A 383 3.28 24.47 24.45
C GLN A 383 4.18 25.44 25.28
N GLY A 384 4.27 26.71 24.87
CA GLY A 384 5.20 27.73 25.36
C GLY A 384 4.75 28.49 26.59
N VAL A 385 3.46 28.43 26.93
CA VAL A 385 2.79 29.44 27.75
C VAL A 385 3.17 29.32 29.24
N GLU A 386 3.42 28.11 29.75
CA GLU A 386 3.66 27.91 31.18
C GLU A 386 5.16 27.91 31.55
N ASN A 387 6.04 27.34 30.71
CA ASN A 387 7.47 27.32 31.01
C ASN A 387 8.38 27.09 29.78
N CYS A 388 8.83 28.17 29.13
CA CYS A 388 9.83 28.14 28.06
C CYS A 388 11.10 27.30 28.35
N PHE A 389 11.54 27.23 29.62
CA PHE A 389 12.75 26.50 29.99
C PHE A 389 12.53 25.02 30.26
N ALA A 390 11.27 24.56 30.35
CA ALA A 390 10.95 23.13 30.43
C ALA A 390 10.84 22.47 29.06
N ILE A 391 10.80 23.26 27.98
CA ILE A 391 10.55 22.78 26.62
C ILE A 391 11.88 22.47 25.95
N HIS A 392 11.96 21.29 25.34
CA HIS A 392 13.12 20.90 24.54
C HIS A 392 13.02 21.44 23.11
N ARG A 393 14.17 21.56 22.43
CA ARG A 393 14.17 21.84 21.00
C ARG A 393 13.39 20.76 20.23
N ARG A 394 12.69 21.21 19.19
CA ARG A 394 11.76 20.45 18.37
C ARG A 394 10.65 19.78 19.18
N ASN A 395 10.31 20.30 20.35
CA ASN A 395 9.11 19.84 21.04
C ASN A 395 7.87 20.24 20.20
N CYS A 396 6.82 19.43 20.28
CA CYS A 396 5.59 19.57 19.50
C CYS A 396 5.70 19.29 17.99
N ILE A 397 6.88 19.40 17.36
CA ILE A 397 7.09 19.15 15.92
C ILE A 397 7.89 17.87 15.62
N ARG A 398 7.84 16.87 16.52
CA ARG A 398 8.41 15.53 16.26
C ARG A 398 7.42 14.64 15.51
N ASN A 399 7.90 13.50 15.04
CA ASN A 399 7.11 12.48 14.33
C ASN A 399 6.46 13.02 13.05
N GLN A 400 7.14 13.92 12.36
CA GLN A 400 6.68 14.43 11.07
C GLN A 400 6.98 13.43 9.95
N PRO A 401 6.25 13.45 8.82
CA PRO A 401 6.36 12.46 7.76
C PRO A 401 7.81 12.16 7.33
N LYS A 402 8.62 13.20 7.07
CA LYS A 402 10.04 13.05 6.73
C LYS A 402 10.84 12.34 7.82
N GLU A 403 10.67 12.75 9.08
CA GLU A 403 11.38 12.13 10.22
C GLU A 403 11.04 10.65 10.38
N LEU A 404 9.76 10.31 10.20
CA LEU A 404 9.28 8.93 10.25
C LEU A 404 9.86 8.10 9.11
N ARG A 405 9.90 8.66 7.88
CA ARG A 405 10.50 8.05 6.69
C ARG A 405 12.00 7.82 6.87
N ASP A 406 12.72 8.83 7.33
CA ASP A 406 14.18 8.78 7.55
C ASP A 406 14.53 7.76 8.65
N THR A 407 13.72 7.69 9.71
CA THR A 407 13.87 6.68 10.76
C THR A 407 13.75 5.27 10.17
N ASP A 408 12.68 5.00 9.42
CA ASP A 408 12.45 3.70 8.80
C ASP A 408 13.53 3.34 7.76
N ARG A 409 14.00 4.30 6.96
CA ARG A 409 15.14 4.13 6.03
C ARG A 409 16.43 3.77 6.77
N SER A 410 16.73 4.48 7.85
CA SER A 410 17.92 4.19 8.66
C SER A 410 17.85 2.81 9.33
N GLN A 411 16.66 2.37 9.73
CA GLN A 411 16.44 1.03 10.26
C GLN A 411 16.59 -0.04 9.19
N ALA A 412 16.02 0.17 7.99
CA ALA A 412 16.18 -0.73 6.85
C ALA A 412 17.65 -0.90 6.44
N ALA A 413 18.45 0.17 6.52
CA ALA A 413 19.87 0.15 6.19
C ALA A 413 20.74 -0.50 7.30
N SER A 414 20.35 -0.36 8.57
CA SER A 414 21.20 -0.77 9.70
C SER A 414 20.92 -2.17 10.25
N MET A 415 19.72 -2.72 10.07
CA MET A 415 19.37 -4.05 10.60
C MET A 415 18.29 -4.72 9.75
N ASP A 416 18.31 -6.05 9.64
CA ASP A 416 17.17 -6.86 9.20
C ASP A 416 15.97 -6.69 10.15
N ARG A 417 15.35 -5.51 10.17
CA ARG A 417 14.13 -5.22 10.93
C ARG A 417 13.01 -4.85 9.98
N ALA A 418 11.80 -5.21 10.38
CA ALA A 418 10.60 -4.83 9.64
C ALA A 418 10.47 -3.31 9.55
N LEU A 419 10.23 -2.82 8.33
CA LEU A 419 9.70 -1.48 8.11
C LEU A 419 8.33 -1.39 8.76
N ASN A 420 8.14 -0.43 9.65
CA ASN A 420 6.90 -0.28 10.41
C ASN A 420 5.97 0.75 9.76
N LYS A 421 6.50 1.58 8.87
CA LYS A 421 5.82 2.74 8.31
C LYS A 421 5.96 2.83 6.79
N LEU A 422 7.06 2.37 6.20
CA LEU A 422 7.22 2.41 4.75
C LEU A 422 6.48 1.26 4.06
N VAL A 423 5.82 1.57 2.95
CA VAL A 423 5.16 0.58 2.10
C VAL A 423 6.18 -0.12 1.17
N TRP A 424 7.36 0.47 1.00
CA TRP A 424 8.43 -0.05 0.16
C TRP A 424 9.81 0.12 0.79
N ASN A 425 10.64 -0.93 0.74
CA ASN A 425 12.06 -0.91 1.12
C ASN A 425 12.94 -0.77 -0.12
N GLU A 426 13.50 0.43 -0.34
CA GLU A 426 14.43 0.64 -1.45
C GLU A 426 15.75 -0.11 -1.27
N ALA A 427 16.28 -0.18 -0.05
CA ALA A 427 17.59 -0.79 0.21
C ALA A 427 17.61 -2.30 -0.09
N LYS A 428 16.45 -2.96 0.00
CA LYS A 428 16.30 -4.40 -0.20
C LYS A 428 15.50 -4.78 -1.44
N ASP A 429 14.95 -3.79 -2.15
CA ASP A 429 14.01 -4.00 -3.24
C ASP A 429 12.86 -4.95 -2.81
N GLU A 430 12.20 -4.59 -1.70
CA GLU A 430 11.17 -5.42 -1.06
C GLU A 430 9.96 -4.60 -0.62
N PRO A 431 8.74 -5.14 -0.75
CA PRO A 431 7.56 -4.52 -0.16
C PRO A 431 7.67 -4.46 1.37
N GLY A 432 7.44 -3.27 1.92
CA GLY A 432 7.30 -3.05 3.36
C GLY A 432 5.99 -3.65 3.88
N PHE A 433 5.85 -3.72 5.21
CA PHE A 433 4.57 -4.00 5.87
C PHE A 433 3.80 -5.23 5.34
N GLY A 434 4.42 -6.41 5.32
CA GLY A 434 3.73 -7.68 5.03
C GLY A 434 4.13 -8.37 3.73
N GLY A 435 5.10 -7.84 2.99
CA GLY A 435 5.70 -8.54 1.85
C GLY A 435 4.85 -8.53 0.58
N LEU A 436 3.79 -7.72 0.55
CA LEU A 436 2.87 -7.68 -0.58
C LEU A 436 3.18 -6.48 -1.47
N TRP A 437 3.30 -6.73 -2.76
CA TRP A 437 3.67 -5.72 -3.75
C TRP A 437 2.54 -4.73 -3.94
N PRO A 438 2.75 -3.44 -3.60
CA PRO A 438 1.76 -2.42 -3.86
C PRO A 438 1.68 -2.18 -5.36
N ILE A 439 0.46 -2.06 -5.87
CA ILE A 439 0.19 -1.73 -7.27
C ILE A 439 -0.61 -0.44 -7.25
N TYR A 440 -0.07 0.60 -7.89
CA TYR A 440 -0.83 1.81 -8.15
C TYR A 440 -1.50 1.66 -9.51
N ARG A 441 -2.82 1.85 -9.54
CA ARG A 441 -3.58 2.05 -10.77
C ARG A 441 -4.42 3.29 -10.60
N SER A 442 -4.10 4.37 -11.32
CA SER A 442 -5.12 5.40 -11.56
C SER A 442 -6.18 4.75 -12.44
N SER A 443 -7.41 4.71 -11.95
CA SER A 443 -8.53 4.33 -12.80
C SER A 443 -8.81 5.47 -13.79
N ASP A 444 -9.22 5.13 -15.02
CA ASP A 444 -9.78 6.10 -15.97
C ASP A 444 -11.04 6.82 -15.40
N SER A 445 -11.63 6.27 -14.32
CA SER A 445 -12.76 6.82 -13.57
C SER A 445 -12.38 7.82 -12.47
N GLY A 446 -11.10 8.17 -12.31
CA GLY A 446 -10.64 9.19 -11.35
C GLY A 446 -10.67 8.75 -9.87
N GLN A 447 -10.95 7.47 -9.58
CA GLN A 447 -10.86 6.96 -8.21
C GLN A 447 -9.41 6.59 -7.87
N THR A 448 -8.92 7.15 -6.76
CA THR A 448 -7.60 6.80 -6.18
C THR A 448 -7.75 5.51 -5.38
N ARG A 449 -6.91 4.51 -5.66
CA ARG A 449 -6.95 3.18 -5.04
C ARG A 449 -5.55 2.72 -4.66
N PHE A 450 -5.46 1.95 -3.58
CA PHE A 450 -4.26 1.25 -3.16
C PHE A 450 -4.48 -0.24 -3.39
N ASP A 451 -3.71 -0.84 -4.28
CA ASP A 451 -3.86 -2.27 -4.56
C ASP A 451 -2.68 -3.04 -4.01
N VAL A 452 -2.94 -4.28 -3.63
CA VAL A 452 -1.97 -5.18 -3.05
C VAL A 452 -2.12 -6.54 -3.71
N GLN A 453 -1.02 -7.13 -4.17
CA GLN A 453 -1.09 -8.47 -4.77
C GLN A 453 -1.55 -9.51 -3.73
N TRP A 454 -2.50 -10.36 -4.10
CA TRP A 454 -2.92 -11.48 -3.28
C TRP A 454 -1.83 -12.56 -3.27
N ALA A 455 -1.24 -12.84 -2.11
CA ALA A 455 -0.16 -13.81 -2.00
C ALA A 455 -0.64 -15.28 -1.98
N GLN A 456 -1.91 -15.53 -1.71
CA GLN A 456 -2.41 -16.88 -1.55
C GLN A 456 -2.98 -17.47 -2.84
N ARG A 457 -3.18 -18.79 -2.82
CA ARG A 457 -3.98 -19.46 -3.83
C ARG A 457 -5.40 -18.91 -3.80
N HIS A 458 -5.92 -18.55 -4.98
CA HIS A 458 -7.28 -18.06 -5.15
C HIS A 458 -7.98 -18.81 -6.28
N MET A 459 -8.99 -19.60 -5.93
CA MET A 459 -9.78 -20.41 -6.87
C MET A 459 -11.13 -19.76 -7.12
N THR A 460 -11.48 -19.59 -8.39
CA THR A 460 -12.78 -19.03 -8.80
C THR A 460 -13.65 -20.15 -9.31
N HIS A 461 -14.83 -20.29 -8.70
CA HIS A 461 -15.83 -21.27 -9.05
C HIS A 461 -16.67 -20.78 -10.23
N VAL A 462 -16.69 -21.56 -11.31
CA VAL A 462 -17.36 -21.18 -12.56
C VAL A 462 -18.35 -22.23 -13.02
N ARG A 463 -19.41 -21.77 -13.69
CA ARG A 463 -20.39 -22.59 -14.39
C ARG A 463 -20.35 -22.30 -15.88
N ILE A 464 -20.28 -23.35 -16.66
CA ILE A 464 -20.43 -23.33 -18.11
C ILE A 464 -21.74 -24.04 -18.46
N GLU A 465 -22.56 -23.43 -19.29
CA GLU A 465 -23.75 -24.05 -19.87
C GLU A 465 -23.62 -24.00 -21.40
N VAL A 466 -23.74 -25.13 -22.09
CA VAL A 466 -23.61 -25.22 -23.54
C VAL A 466 -24.50 -26.32 -24.12
N SER A 467 -24.98 -26.14 -25.36
CA SER A 467 -25.63 -27.21 -26.13
C SER A 467 -24.56 -28.10 -26.77
N ALA A 468 -24.06 -29.07 -26.00
CA ALA A 468 -23.10 -30.09 -26.42
C ALA A 468 -23.46 -31.43 -25.75
N SER A 469 -22.99 -32.55 -26.30
CA SER A 469 -23.26 -33.87 -25.70
C SER A 469 -22.28 -34.22 -24.57
N ASP A 470 -21.00 -33.88 -24.74
CA ASP A 470 -19.98 -34.19 -23.73
C ASP A 470 -18.82 -33.19 -23.75
N VAL A 471 -17.98 -33.24 -22.72
CA VAL A 471 -16.70 -32.52 -22.62
C VAL A 471 -15.56 -33.49 -22.30
N ARG A 472 -14.46 -33.35 -23.04
CA ARG A 472 -13.16 -33.98 -22.77
C ARG A 472 -12.15 -32.92 -22.37
N TRP A 473 -11.22 -33.23 -21.50
CA TRP A 473 -10.15 -32.30 -21.10
C TRP A 473 -8.79 -32.84 -21.47
N ILE A 474 -7.92 -31.94 -21.90
CA ILE A 474 -6.55 -32.21 -22.31
C ILE A 474 -5.66 -31.24 -21.53
N VAL A 475 -4.82 -31.78 -20.65
CA VAL A 475 -3.89 -31.00 -19.84
C VAL A 475 -2.49 -31.14 -20.42
N ARG A 476 -1.76 -30.04 -20.52
CA ARG A 476 -0.34 -30.07 -20.89
C ARG A 476 0.50 -30.29 -19.64
N ILE A 477 1.32 -31.33 -19.69
CA ILE A 477 2.28 -31.65 -18.62
C ILE A 477 3.67 -31.45 -19.21
N SER A 478 4.52 -30.69 -18.51
CA SER A 478 5.92 -30.50 -18.87
C SER A 478 6.79 -30.57 -17.62
N PRO A 479 8.01 -31.14 -17.73
CA PRO A 479 8.94 -31.19 -16.62
C PRO A 479 9.47 -29.80 -16.27
N GLY A 480 9.57 -29.53 -14.97
CA GLY A 480 10.17 -28.31 -14.42
C GLY A 480 11.36 -28.64 -13.53
N LYS A 481 12.33 -27.73 -13.46
CA LYS A 481 13.52 -27.84 -12.60
C LYS A 481 13.66 -26.59 -11.74
N ILE A 482 13.87 -26.77 -10.44
CA ILE A 482 14.27 -25.69 -9.54
C ILE A 482 15.76 -25.41 -9.81
N ILE A 483 16.08 -24.20 -10.26
CA ILE A 483 17.45 -23.76 -10.51
C ILE A 483 18.07 -23.24 -9.22
N ARG A 484 17.29 -22.48 -8.46
CA ARG A 484 17.74 -21.77 -7.25
C ARG A 484 16.63 -21.77 -6.23
N ALA A 485 16.99 -21.96 -4.97
CA ALA A 485 16.09 -21.83 -3.83
C ALA A 485 16.93 -21.35 -2.65
N GLU A 486 16.93 -20.06 -2.38
CA GLU A 486 17.76 -19.47 -1.33
C GLU A 486 17.02 -18.38 -0.56
N LEU A 487 17.46 -18.14 0.67
CA LEU A 487 16.96 -17.02 1.45
C LEU A 487 17.55 -15.74 0.87
N LYS A 488 16.70 -14.74 0.63
CA LYS A 488 17.11 -13.40 0.25
C LYS A 488 17.80 -12.76 1.47
N GLY A 489 19.13 -12.65 1.40
CA GLY A 489 20.00 -12.25 2.50
C GLY A 489 20.56 -13.44 3.31
N ASP A 490 21.62 -13.19 4.08
CA ASP A 490 22.34 -14.25 4.80
C ASP A 490 21.61 -14.80 6.03
N SER A 491 20.73 -14.00 6.64
CA SER A 491 19.92 -14.39 7.80
C SER A 491 18.79 -13.39 8.02
N PHE A 492 17.89 -13.67 8.97
CA PHE A 492 16.93 -12.68 9.47
C PHE A 492 16.80 -12.82 10.99
N GLN A 493 16.48 -11.71 11.67
CA GLN A 493 16.30 -11.73 13.12
C GLN A 493 14.97 -12.42 13.49
N ALA A 494 15.05 -13.52 14.23
CA ALA A 494 13.87 -14.23 14.72
C ALA A 494 12.90 -13.28 15.46
N GLN A 495 11.62 -13.38 15.16
CA GLN A 495 10.50 -12.59 15.74
C GLN A 495 10.53 -11.08 15.50
N ALA A 496 11.66 -10.50 15.09
CA ALA A 496 11.79 -9.08 14.76
C ALA A 496 11.75 -8.82 13.24
N ALA A 497 12.02 -9.85 12.43
CA ALA A 497 11.95 -9.79 10.98
C ALA A 497 11.48 -11.11 10.38
N ARG A 498 11.24 -11.07 9.06
CA ARG A 498 10.81 -12.19 8.22
C ARG A 498 11.91 -12.46 7.19
N GLY A 499 12.14 -13.72 6.88
CA GLY A 499 12.97 -14.12 5.75
C GLY A 499 12.11 -14.32 4.50
N PHE A 500 12.64 -13.97 3.34
CA PHE A 500 12.02 -14.26 2.05
C PHE A 500 12.80 -15.39 1.38
N LEU A 501 12.11 -16.46 0.96
CA LEU A 501 12.70 -17.53 0.18
C LEU A 501 12.48 -17.21 -1.30
N GLU A 502 13.56 -16.96 -2.04
CA GLU A 502 13.54 -16.77 -3.47
C GLU A 502 13.72 -18.12 -4.16
N VAL A 503 12.77 -18.49 -5.02
CA VAL A 503 12.76 -19.76 -5.74
C VAL A 503 12.67 -19.49 -7.23
N GLU A 504 13.71 -19.88 -7.96
CA GLU A 504 13.78 -19.79 -9.42
C GLU A 504 13.52 -21.17 -10.03
N ILE A 505 12.54 -21.22 -10.94
CA ILE A 505 12.08 -22.46 -11.56
C ILE A 505 12.08 -22.28 -13.08
N GLN A 506 12.60 -23.28 -13.77
CA GLN A 506 12.64 -23.32 -15.23
C GLN A 506 11.80 -24.48 -15.76
N ASN A 507 10.95 -24.18 -16.74
CA ASN A 507 10.32 -25.19 -17.59
C ASN A 507 11.38 -25.77 -18.53
N VAL A 508 11.61 -27.09 -18.47
CA VAL A 508 12.58 -27.80 -19.32
C VAL A 508 11.90 -28.67 -20.38
N GLY A 509 10.57 -28.55 -20.53
CA GLY A 509 9.80 -29.18 -21.59
C GLY A 509 9.46 -28.24 -22.74
N ASP A 510 8.84 -28.81 -23.77
CA ASP A 510 8.55 -28.11 -25.03
C ASP A 510 7.18 -27.43 -25.05
N ALA A 511 6.40 -27.54 -23.97
CA ALA A 511 5.05 -26.99 -23.88
C ALA A 511 4.86 -26.15 -22.61
N PRO A 512 4.03 -25.10 -22.65
CA PRO A 512 3.63 -24.38 -21.46
C PRO A 512 2.79 -25.31 -20.56
N ALA A 513 3.17 -25.40 -19.30
CA ALA A 513 2.50 -26.21 -18.28
C ALA A 513 2.33 -25.40 -16.99
N PHE A 514 1.40 -25.86 -16.14
CA PHE A 514 1.19 -25.28 -14.82
C PHE A 514 2.09 -25.97 -13.79
N TYR A 515 2.64 -25.20 -12.85
CA TYR A 515 3.53 -25.71 -11.80
C TYR A 515 3.04 -25.25 -10.43
N THR A 516 3.12 -26.14 -9.45
CA THR A 516 2.86 -25.85 -8.04
C THR A 516 4.16 -25.94 -7.26
N VAL A 517 4.46 -24.88 -6.49
CA VAL A 517 5.61 -24.84 -5.59
C VAL A 517 5.10 -25.01 -4.17
N GLN A 518 5.65 -25.97 -3.44
CA GLN A 518 5.29 -26.24 -2.06
C GLN A 518 6.54 -26.28 -1.19
N VAL A 519 6.49 -25.56 -0.08
CA VAL A 519 7.46 -25.69 1.01
C VAL A 519 6.79 -26.53 2.10
N SER A 520 7.37 -27.69 2.41
CA SER A 520 6.84 -28.65 3.39
C SER A 520 7.97 -29.19 4.26
N GLU A 521 7.61 -29.91 5.32
CA GLU A 521 8.57 -30.63 6.20
C GLU A 521 9.64 -29.72 6.82
N VAL A 522 9.26 -28.50 7.20
CA VAL A 522 10.16 -27.59 7.91
C VAL A 522 10.25 -28.07 9.37
N PRO A 523 11.39 -28.65 9.83
CA PRO A 523 11.54 -28.96 11.24
C PRO A 523 11.45 -27.66 12.04
N PHE A 524 10.75 -27.69 13.18
CA PHE A 524 10.76 -26.55 14.12
C PHE A 524 12.20 -26.09 14.31
N VAL A 525 12.49 -24.85 13.89
CA VAL A 525 13.82 -24.25 14.00
C VAL A 525 14.11 -24.06 15.49
N TRP A 526 14.81 -25.04 16.08
CA TRP A 526 15.45 -24.86 17.38
C TRP A 526 16.51 -23.78 17.21
N VAL A 527 16.24 -22.59 17.76
CA VAL A 527 17.23 -21.54 17.90
C VAL A 527 18.30 -22.06 18.85
N LEU A 528 19.35 -22.67 18.29
CA LEU A 528 20.59 -22.96 19.00
C LEU A 528 21.26 -21.62 19.32
N LYS A 529 20.92 -21.06 20.48
CA LYS A 529 21.60 -19.94 21.07
C LYS A 529 23.02 -20.40 21.39
N ARG A 530 23.97 -20.18 20.48
CA ARG A 530 25.40 -20.39 20.74
C ARG A 530 25.84 -19.30 21.71
N VAL A 531 25.65 -19.55 23.01
CA VAL A 531 26.27 -18.77 24.08
C VAL A 531 27.76 -19.05 23.98
N THR A 532 28.49 -18.16 23.31
CA THR A 532 29.93 -18.06 23.48
C THR A 532 30.16 -17.33 24.81
N ARG A 533 30.93 -17.96 25.69
CA ARG A 533 31.38 -17.36 26.95
C ARG A 533 32.43 -16.29 26.68
#